data_AF-A0A7K0L4D9-F1
#
_entry.id   AF-A0A7K0L4D9-F1
#
_cell.length_a   1.000
_cell.length_b   1.000
_cell.length_c   1.000
_cell.angle_alpha   90.00
_cell.angle_beta   90.00
_cell.angle_gamma   90.00
#
_symmetry.space_group_name_H-M   'P 1'
#
loop_
_entity.id
_entity.type
_entity.pdbx_description
1 polymer ?
#
loop_
_entity_poly.entity_id
_entity_poly.type
_entity_poly.pdbx_seq_one_letter_code
_entity_poly.pdbx_strand_id
1 'polypeptide(L)'
;RDFTVNSMALELTGAKPEFIDPFDGLGDLGKGILRTPASATQSFTDDPLRMMRAARFASQLNFEIHEDVLDAMSSMASRISIISAERVREEFTKLLMSAHPRVGITILVDTGIAELVLPEIPKLRLEIDEHHHHKDVYEHSITVLEQAIAQEERLGGPNLVIRLAALLHDIGKPKTRNLIEGGGVSFHHHEVVGARLSKNRMKALRFDNETIDAVETLVALHLRFHGYGDGEWTDSAVRRYVRDAGDLLTHLHVLTRADCTTRNAKKADRLARTYDGLEARIAKLSEEEELSKIRPDLDGAQVMSLLGIKPSADVGKALDFLMELRMEHGPLGEERATQELLQWWKARRHP
;
A
#
# COMPACT_ATOMS: atom_id res chain seq x y z
N ARG A 1 0.33 6.57 34.46
CA ARG A 1 0.99 5.90 33.31
C ARG A 1 0.06 4.81 32.81
N ASP A 2 0.28 4.26 31.62
CA ASP A 2 -0.67 3.34 30.99
C ASP A 2 -0.47 1.88 31.41
N PHE A 3 0.74 1.35 31.31
CA PHE A 3 1.07 -0.05 31.63
C PHE A 3 2.21 -0.15 32.64
N THR A 4 2.28 -1.25 33.39
CA THR A 4 3.33 -1.57 34.37
C THR A 4 4.73 -1.49 33.74
N VAL A 5 4.89 -2.09 32.55
CA VAL A 5 6.12 -2.04 31.74
C VAL A 5 6.54 -0.62 31.33
N ASN A 6 5.63 0.34 31.32
CA ASN A 6 5.91 1.76 31.07
C ASN A 6 6.01 2.59 32.35
N SER A 7 5.90 1.95 33.52
CA SER A 7 5.80 2.58 34.85
C SER A 7 7.00 2.40 35.75
N MET A 8 8.13 2.00 35.16
CA MET A 8 9.44 1.96 35.80
C MET A 8 10.16 3.31 35.64
N ALA A 9 11.09 3.59 36.55
CA ALA A 9 11.92 4.80 36.52
C ALA A 9 13.36 4.50 36.97
N LEU A 10 14.28 5.39 36.61
CA LEU A 10 15.66 5.37 37.08
C LEU A 10 15.97 6.74 37.70
N GLU A 11 16.23 6.79 39.01
CA GLU A 11 16.67 8.00 39.69
C GLU A 11 18.17 8.22 39.44
N LEU A 12 18.53 9.41 38.96
CA LEU A 12 19.89 9.77 38.55
C LEU A 12 20.54 10.83 39.46
N THR A 13 19.86 11.25 40.52
CA THR A 13 20.31 12.32 41.44
C THR A 13 21.36 11.82 42.43
N GLY A 14 21.36 10.52 42.73
CA GLY A 14 22.32 9.87 43.63
C GLY A 14 23.68 9.58 43.00
N ALA A 15 24.62 9.09 43.82
CA ALA A 15 25.96 8.70 43.36
C ALA A 15 25.96 7.50 42.39
N LYS A 16 24.88 6.72 42.36
CA LYS A 16 24.63 5.63 41.42
C LYS A 16 23.17 5.68 40.97
N PRO A 17 22.85 5.28 39.72
CA PRO A 17 21.46 5.16 39.29
C PRO A 17 20.68 4.16 40.15
N GLU A 18 19.51 4.56 40.66
CA GLU A 18 18.61 3.71 41.42
C GLU A 18 17.38 3.34 40.59
N PHE A 19 17.09 2.05 40.46
CA PHE A 19 15.96 1.54 39.69
C PHE A 19 14.71 1.45 40.57
N ILE A 20 13.61 2.04 40.10
CA ILE A 20 12.35 2.16 40.83
C ILE A 20 11.25 1.49 40.00
N ASP A 21 10.68 0.41 40.54
CA ASP A 21 9.60 -0.36 39.92
C ASP A 21 8.50 -0.73 40.95
N PRO A 22 7.56 0.20 41.23
CA PRO A 22 6.55 0.00 42.26
C PRO A 22 5.41 -0.94 41.84
N PHE A 23 5.36 -1.35 40.57
CA PHE A 23 4.22 -2.11 40.00
C PHE A 23 4.63 -3.43 39.33
N ASP A 24 5.86 -3.92 39.58
CA ASP A 24 6.42 -5.13 38.96
C ASP A 24 6.43 -5.08 37.41
N GLY A 25 6.71 -3.90 36.86
CA GLY A 25 6.85 -3.70 35.42
C GLY A 25 7.99 -4.51 34.81
N LEU A 26 9.07 -4.76 35.56
CA LEU A 26 10.17 -5.61 35.11
C LEU A 26 9.76 -7.09 35.05
N GLY A 27 8.96 -7.55 36.02
CA GLY A 27 8.38 -8.89 36.02
C GLY A 27 7.40 -9.10 34.87
N ASP A 28 6.52 -8.13 34.61
CA ASP A 28 5.61 -8.17 33.46
C ASP A 28 6.36 -8.08 32.12
N LEU A 29 7.44 -7.29 32.04
CA LEU A 29 8.31 -7.22 30.86
C LEU A 29 8.96 -8.58 30.58
N GLY A 30 9.47 -9.26 31.61
CA GLY A 30 10.06 -10.59 31.49
C GLY A 30 9.07 -11.67 31.05
N LYS A 31 7.77 -11.49 31.35
CA LYS A 31 6.69 -12.39 30.94
C LYS A 31 6.05 -12.01 29.60
N GLY A 32 6.32 -10.81 29.09
CA GLY A 32 5.65 -10.26 27.91
C GLY A 32 4.17 -9.98 28.15
N ILE A 33 3.80 -9.42 29.30
CA ILE A 33 2.41 -9.14 29.68
C ILE A 33 2.16 -7.63 29.75
N LEU A 34 1.03 -7.18 29.20
CA LEU A 34 0.51 -5.83 29.36
C LEU A 34 -0.54 -5.80 30.48
N ARG A 35 -0.15 -5.22 31.61
CA ARG A 35 -1.00 -4.96 32.79
C ARG A 35 -1.03 -3.47 33.09
N THR A 36 -2.13 -2.96 33.65
CA THR A 36 -2.20 -1.57 34.12
C THR A 36 -1.66 -1.43 35.56
N PRO A 37 -1.03 -0.30 35.96
CA PRO A 37 -0.52 -0.10 37.32
C PRO A 37 -1.60 -0.05 38.42
N ALA A 38 -2.81 0.34 38.04
CA ALA A 38 -4.02 0.31 38.88
C ALA A 38 -5.06 -0.60 38.21
N SER A 39 -6.31 -0.61 38.69
CA SER A 39 -7.37 -1.33 37.98
C SER A 39 -7.52 -0.83 36.54
N ALA A 40 -7.74 -1.75 35.59
CA ALA A 40 -7.88 -1.40 34.18
C ALA A 40 -9.03 -0.41 33.95
N THR A 41 -10.15 -0.58 34.66
CA THR A 41 -11.29 0.35 34.64
C THR A 41 -10.91 1.77 35.05
N GLN A 42 -10.13 1.94 36.11
CA GLN A 42 -9.65 3.26 36.53
C GLN A 42 -8.72 3.86 35.48
N SER A 43 -7.77 3.06 34.97
CA SER A 43 -6.82 3.51 33.95
C SER A 43 -7.53 4.01 32.68
N PHE A 44 -8.57 3.32 32.23
CA PHE A 44 -9.35 3.69 31.05
C PHE A 44 -10.38 4.78 31.32
N THR A 45 -10.81 4.96 32.57
CA THR A 45 -11.61 6.13 32.97
C THR A 45 -10.80 7.40 32.82
N ASP A 46 -9.54 7.38 33.24
CA ASP A 46 -8.61 8.52 33.14
C ASP A 46 -8.27 8.88 31.68
N ASP A 47 -8.01 7.89 30.84
CA ASP A 47 -7.76 8.09 29.40
C ASP A 47 -8.22 6.87 28.59
N PRO A 48 -9.41 6.93 27.95
CA PRO A 48 -9.93 5.85 27.11
C PRO A 48 -9.01 5.44 25.95
N LEU A 49 -8.13 6.34 25.48
CA LEU A 49 -7.19 6.00 24.40
C LEU A 49 -6.21 4.88 24.81
N ARG A 50 -6.02 4.64 26.10
CA ARG A 50 -5.17 3.54 26.61
C ARG A 50 -5.66 2.16 26.15
N MET A 51 -6.95 1.99 25.85
CA MET A 51 -7.46 0.75 25.25
C MET A 51 -6.84 0.50 23.86
N MET A 52 -6.78 1.52 23.00
CA MET A 52 -6.08 1.39 21.71
C MET A 52 -4.56 1.26 21.88
N ARG A 53 -3.98 1.91 22.90
CA ARG A 53 -2.55 1.72 23.23
C ARG A 53 -2.25 0.27 23.63
N ALA A 54 -3.15 -0.40 24.36
CA ALA A 54 -3.00 -1.82 24.71
C ALA A 54 -2.88 -2.69 23.45
N ALA A 55 -3.83 -2.53 22.52
CA ALA A 55 -3.79 -3.22 21.23
C ALA A 55 -2.52 -2.89 20.43
N ARG A 56 -2.10 -1.61 20.41
CA ARG A 56 -0.85 -1.21 19.75
C ARG A 56 0.38 -1.87 20.37
N PHE A 57 0.51 -1.86 21.70
CA PHE A 57 1.69 -2.44 22.36
C PHE A 57 1.73 -3.95 22.20
N ALA A 58 0.59 -4.64 22.28
CA ALA A 58 0.50 -6.06 21.97
C ALA A 58 1.01 -6.34 20.55
N SER A 59 0.61 -5.50 19.60
CA SER A 59 1.03 -5.55 18.20
C SER A 59 2.52 -5.21 17.95
N GLN A 60 3.10 -4.30 18.74
CA GLN A 60 4.49 -3.85 18.57
C GLN A 60 5.51 -4.75 19.28
N LEU A 61 5.15 -5.23 20.47
CA LEU A 61 6.05 -5.98 21.35
C LEU A 61 5.76 -7.48 21.34
N ASN A 62 4.67 -7.90 20.69
CA ASN A 62 4.15 -9.27 20.74
C ASN A 62 3.86 -9.73 22.17
N PHE A 63 3.26 -8.84 22.97
CA PHE A 63 2.89 -9.10 24.36
C PHE A 63 1.44 -9.57 24.47
N GLU A 64 1.18 -10.42 25.46
CA GLU A 64 -0.18 -10.80 25.85
C GLU A 64 -0.81 -9.67 26.69
N ILE A 65 -2.11 -9.45 26.52
CA ILE A 65 -2.86 -8.51 27.36
C ILE A 65 -3.44 -9.29 28.54
N HIS A 66 -3.22 -8.81 29.76
CA HIS A 66 -3.79 -9.43 30.95
C HIS A 66 -5.33 -9.44 30.89
N GLU A 67 -5.97 -10.49 31.42
CA GLU A 67 -7.42 -10.72 31.32
C GLU A 67 -8.26 -9.53 31.82
N ASP A 68 -7.88 -8.92 32.94
CA ASP A 68 -8.59 -7.76 33.51
C ASP A 68 -8.57 -6.53 32.58
N VAL A 69 -7.50 -6.37 31.79
CA VAL A 69 -7.35 -5.31 30.80
C VAL A 69 -8.25 -5.60 29.60
N LEU A 70 -8.29 -6.84 29.11
CA LEU A 70 -9.19 -7.23 28.02
C LEU A 70 -10.67 -7.06 28.40
N ASP A 71 -11.07 -7.52 29.60
CA ASP A 71 -12.44 -7.37 30.09
C ASP A 71 -12.84 -5.89 30.24
N ALA A 72 -11.91 -5.06 30.74
CA ALA A 72 -12.11 -3.62 30.82
C ALA A 72 -12.20 -2.96 29.43
N MET A 73 -11.41 -3.42 28.46
CA MET A 73 -11.48 -2.91 27.08
C MET A 73 -12.87 -3.15 26.48
N SER A 74 -13.41 -4.36 26.62
CA SER A 74 -14.73 -4.73 26.11
C SER A 74 -15.86 -3.99 26.83
N SER A 75 -15.85 -3.98 28.16
CA SER A 75 -16.91 -3.34 28.96
C SER A 75 -16.91 -1.82 28.86
N MET A 76 -15.78 -1.20 28.52
CA MET A 76 -15.64 0.26 28.41
C MET A 76 -15.45 0.75 26.97
N ALA A 77 -15.60 -0.12 25.95
CA ALA A 77 -15.32 0.23 24.55
C ALA A 77 -16.00 1.53 24.10
N SER A 78 -17.25 1.76 24.51
CA SER A 78 -18.03 2.98 24.21
C SER A 78 -17.36 4.29 24.64
N ARG A 79 -16.48 4.25 25.65
CA ARG A 79 -15.71 5.40 26.11
C ARG A 79 -14.74 5.91 25.06
N ILE A 80 -14.33 5.10 24.07
CA ILE A 80 -13.43 5.55 23.00
C ILE A 80 -14.04 6.68 22.17
N SER A 81 -15.37 6.78 22.11
CA SER A 81 -16.08 7.80 21.33
C SER A 81 -15.87 9.24 21.83
N ILE A 82 -15.34 9.44 23.04
CA ILE A 82 -14.98 10.78 23.55
C ILE A 82 -13.60 11.23 23.08
N ILE A 83 -12.80 10.33 22.50
CA ILE A 83 -11.47 10.63 22.01
C ILE A 83 -11.55 11.25 20.60
N SER A 84 -10.73 12.27 20.35
CA SER A 84 -10.70 12.92 19.04
C SER A 84 -10.23 11.97 17.94
N ALA A 85 -10.71 12.20 16.72
CA ALA A 85 -10.38 11.40 15.55
C ALA A 85 -8.86 11.37 15.27
N GLU A 86 -8.14 12.47 15.50
CA GLU A 86 -6.69 12.57 15.28
C GLU A 86 -5.91 11.65 16.24
N ARG A 87 -6.32 11.59 17.51
CA ARG A 87 -5.69 10.70 18.50
C ARG A 87 -5.97 9.23 18.19
N VAL A 88 -7.19 8.91 17.75
CA VAL A 88 -7.55 7.57 17.26
C VAL A 88 -6.72 7.21 16.03
N ARG A 89 -6.60 8.11 15.05
CA ARG A 89 -5.79 7.96 13.83
C ARG A 89 -4.33 7.70 14.16
N GLU A 90 -3.74 8.46 15.07
CA GLU A 90 -2.34 8.30 15.47
C GLU A 90 -2.09 6.92 16.09
N GLU A 91 -2.93 6.46 17.02
CA GLU A 91 -2.76 5.15 17.63
C GLU A 91 -3.03 4.01 16.64
N PHE A 92 -4.04 4.14 15.79
CA PHE A 92 -4.30 3.17 14.72
C PHE A 92 -3.13 3.10 13.73
N THR A 93 -2.58 4.24 13.32
CA THR A 93 -1.43 4.30 12.39
C THR A 93 -0.23 3.57 13.00
N LYS A 94 0.12 3.87 14.26
CA LYS A 94 1.24 3.19 14.93
C LYS A 94 1.02 1.69 15.13
N LEU A 95 -0.22 1.27 15.35
CA LEU A 95 -0.60 -0.15 15.42
C LEU A 95 -0.42 -0.81 14.05
N LEU A 96 -0.95 -0.20 12.99
CA LEU A 96 -0.85 -0.73 11.64
C LEU A 96 0.61 -0.79 11.15
N MET A 97 1.45 0.16 11.55
CA MET A 97 2.89 0.22 11.26
C MET A 97 3.76 -0.67 12.16
N SER A 98 3.16 -1.45 13.07
CA SER A 98 3.90 -2.36 13.94
C SER A 98 4.41 -3.62 13.22
N ALA A 99 5.16 -4.46 13.93
CA ALA A 99 5.64 -5.74 13.42
C ALA A 99 4.52 -6.79 13.29
N HIS A 100 3.52 -6.76 14.17
CA HIS A 100 2.46 -7.78 14.23
C HIS A 100 1.03 -7.18 14.19
N PRO A 101 0.67 -6.39 13.15
CA PRO A 101 -0.61 -5.64 13.10
C PRO A 101 -1.85 -6.53 13.21
N ARG A 102 -1.77 -7.80 12.79
CA ARG A 102 -2.84 -8.81 13.01
C ARG A 102 -3.29 -8.84 14.47
N VAL A 103 -2.33 -8.91 15.41
CA VAL A 103 -2.62 -9.04 16.85
C VAL A 103 -3.42 -7.83 17.32
N GLY A 104 -2.93 -6.63 17.04
CA GLY A 104 -3.62 -5.39 17.43
C GLY A 104 -4.99 -5.24 16.79
N ILE A 105 -5.14 -5.50 15.49
CA ILE A 105 -6.42 -5.40 14.78
C ILE A 105 -7.43 -6.41 15.34
N THR A 106 -6.99 -7.64 15.61
CA THR A 106 -7.84 -8.70 16.21
C THR A 106 -8.36 -8.27 17.57
N ILE A 107 -7.48 -7.75 18.45
CA ILE A 107 -7.87 -7.23 19.76
C ILE A 107 -8.91 -6.11 19.63
N LEU A 108 -8.70 -5.14 18.73
CA LEU A 108 -9.66 -4.06 18.53
C LEU A 108 -11.02 -4.57 18.06
N VAL A 109 -11.05 -5.61 17.22
CA VAL A 109 -12.30 -6.23 16.75
C VAL A 109 -12.99 -7.00 17.86
N ASP A 110 -12.26 -7.87 18.56
CA ASP A 110 -12.83 -8.75 19.58
C ASP A 110 -13.32 -7.99 20.83
N THR A 111 -12.71 -6.84 21.14
CA THR A 111 -13.15 -5.94 22.22
C THR A 111 -14.27 -4.98 21.80
N GLY A 112 -14.73 -5.03 20.55
CA GLY A 112 -15.78 -4.14 20.02
C GLY A 112 -15.33 -2.69 19.77
N ILE A 113 -14.09 -2.33 20.09
CA ILE A 113 -13.55 -0.97 19.85
C ILE A 113 -13.56 -0.65 18.35
N ALA A 114 -13.22 -1.62 17.49
CA ALA A 114 -13.22 -1.46 16.05
C ALA A 114 -14.60 -1.08 15.51
N GLU A 115 -15.70 -1.48 16.14
CA GLU A 115 -17.06 -1.08 15.72
C GLU A 115 -17.29 0.43 15.81
N LEU A 116 -16.55 1.11 16.70
CA LEU A 116 -16.68 2.54 16.93
C LEU A 116 -15.70 3.34 16.07
N VAL A 117 -14.46 2.87 15.92
CA VAL A 117 -13.39 3.63 15.24
C VAL A 117 -13.15 3.20 13.79
N LEU A 118 -13.38 1.92 13.46
CA LEU A 118 -13.11 1.28 12.16
C LEU A 118 -14.22 0.27 11.78
N PRO A 119 -15.52 0.63 11.83
CA PRO A 119 -16.65 -0.29 11.68
C PRO A 119 -16.68 -1.09 10.38
N GLU A 120 -15.95 -0.67 9.35
CA GLU A 120 -15.84 -1.39 8.09
C GLU A 120 -15.07 -2.71 8.25
N ILE A 121 -14.13 -2.80 9.19
CA ILE A 121 -13.29 -3.98 9.44
C ILE A 121 -14.08 -5.14 10.07
N PRO A 122 -14.77 -4.99 11.22
CA PRO A 122 -15.54 -6.09 11.80
C PRO A 122 -16.66 -6.58 10.86
N LYS A 123 -17.20 -5.70 10.00
CA LYS A 123 -18.22 -6.07 8.99
C LYS A 123 -17.71 -7.04 7.92
N LEU A 124 -16.40 -7.24 7.81
CA LEU A 124 -15.82 -8.26 6.94
C LEU A 124 -16.00 -9.69 7.49
N ARG A 125 -16.31 -9.85 8.78
CA ARG A 125 -16.73 -11.15 9.35
C ARG A 125 -18.15 -11.48 8.87
N LEU A 126 -18.26 -11.89 7.61
CA LEU A 126 -19.52 -12.30 7.00
C LEU A 126 -19.98 -13.62 7.63
N GLU A 127 -21.27 -13.72 7.94
CA GLU A 127 -21.87 -14.98 8.43
C GLU A 127 -21.64 -16.10 7.39
N ILE A 128 -21.17 -17.26 7.88
CA ILE A 128 -20.97 -18.47 7.09
C ILE A 128 -22.36 -19.02 6.73
N ASP A 129 -22.63 -19.23 5.44
CA ASP A 129 -23.88 -19.88 5.02
C ASP A 129 -23.89 -21.38 5.33
N GLU A 130 -25.07 -22.00 5.36
CA GLU A 130 -25.24 -23.44 5.63
C GLU A 130 -24.44 -24.34 4.64
N HIS A 131 -24.05 -23.80 3.48
CA HIS A 131 -23.31 -24.50 2.44
C HIS A 131 -21.77 -24.31 2.51
N HIS A 132 -21.26 -23.66 3.57
CA HIS A 132 -19.82 -23.53 3.87
C HIS A 132 -18.97 -22.92 2.74
N HIS A 133 -19.57 -22.09 1.88
CA HIS A 133 -18.88 -21.59 0.68
C HIS A 133 -18.17 -20.24 0.87
N HIS A 134 -18.18 -19.66 2.06
CA HIS A 134 -17.60 -18.34 2.29
C HIS A 134 -16.20 -18.43 2.89
N LYS A 135 -15.22 -17.88 2.15
CA LYS A 135 -13.95 -17.49 2.76
C LYS A 135 -14.24 -16.30 3.67
N ASP A 136 -13.81 -16.38 4.92
CA ASP A 136 -13.85 -15.26 5.84
C ASP A 136 -13.08 -14.08 5.22
N VAL A 137 -13.81 -13.02 4.83
CA VAL A 137 -13.25 -11.85 4.15
C VAL A 137 -12.35 -11.09 5.12
N TYR A 138 -12.65 -11.11 6.42
CA TYR A 138 -11.79 -10.50 7.44
C TYR A 138 -10.42 -11.18 7.46
N GLU A 139 -10.37 -12.51 7.61
CA GLU A 139 -9.10 -13.26 7.61
C GLU A 139 -8.33 -13.12 6.30
N HIS A 140 -9.04 -13.03 5.18
CA HIS A 140 -8.45 -12.72 3.90
C HIS A 140 -7.77 -11.33 3.92
N SER A 141 -8.47 -10.26 4.30
CA SER A 141 -7.88 -8.92 4.36
C SER A 141 -6.69 -8.82 5.32
N ILE A 142 -6.71 -9.53 6.46
CA ILE A 142 -5.55 -9.60 7.36
C ILE A 142 -4.38 -10.35 6.69
N THR A 143 -4.64 -11.45 5.99
CA THR A 143 -3.61 -12.19 5.24
C THR A 143 -3.00 -11.32 4.13
N VAL A 144 -3.81 -10.56 3.40
CA VAL A 144 -3.34 -9.62 2.37
C VAL A 144 -2.47 -8.54 2.99
N LEU A 145 -2.85 -7.99 4.15
CA LEU A 145 -2.02 -7.04 4.89
C LEU A 145 -0.64 -7.63 5.24
N GLU A 146 -0.57 -8.84 5.77
CA GLU A 146 0.70 -9.50 6.10
C GLU A 146 1.57 -9.77 4.86
N GLN A 147 0.95 -10.20 3.76
CA GLN A 147 1.65 -10.42 2.49
C GLN A 147 2.15 -9.12 1.86
N ALA A 148 1.41 -8.02 2.01
CA ALA A 148 1.83 -6.70 1.58
C ALA A 148 3.04 -6.22 2.38
N ILE A 149 3.01 -6.39 3.71
CA ILE A 149 4.14 -6.08 4.60
C ILE A 149 5.40 -6.84 4.18
N ALA A 150 5.28 -8.12 3.84
CA ALA A 150 6.40 -8.93 3.36
C ALA A 150 7.01 -8.45 2.03
N GLN A 151 6.35 -7.53 1.31
CA GLN A 151 6.78 -6.99 0.02
C GLN A 151 7.11 -5.48 0.08
N GLU A 152 7.07 -4.86 1.26
CA GLU A 152 7.30 -3.42 1.43
C GLU A 152 8.71 -2.94 1.07
N GLU A 153 9.70 -3.83 1.02
CA GLU A 153 11.04 -3.51 0.51
C GLU A 153 11.00 -2.97 -0.92
N ARG A 154 10.01 -3.40 -1.74
CA ARG A 154 9.79 -2.86 -3.10
C ARG A 154 9.39 -1.38 -3.10
N LEU A 155 8.94 -0.87 -1.96
CA LEU A 155 8.53 0.52 -1.72
C LEU A 155 9.56 1.29 -0.89
N GLY A 156 10.73 0.70 -0.60
CA GLY A 156 11.77 1.31 0.23
C GLY A 156 11.60 1.13 1.73
N GLY A 157 10.79 0.16 2.17
CA GLY A 157 10.57 -0.18 3.58
C GLY A 157 9.11 0.04 4.04
N PRO A 158 8.85 -0.02 5.36
CA PRO A 158 7.49 0.07 5.91
C PRO A 158 6.69 1.25 5.35
N ASN A 159 5.51 0.98 4.78
CA ASN A 159 4.75 1.95 4.02
C ASN A 159 3.28 2.00 4.46
N LEU A 160 2.84 3.14 4.98
CA LEU A 160 1.47 3.29 5.51
C LEU A 160 0.39 3.14 4.42
N VAL A 161 0.63 3.69 3.23
CA VAL A 161 -0.35 3.68 2.13
C VAL A 161 -0.68 2.26 1.71
N ILE A 162 0.32 1.40 1.51
CA ILE A 162 0.07 0.01 1.11
C ILE A 162 -0.59 -0.80 2.21
N ARG A 163 -0.24 -0.61 3.49
CA ARG A 163 -0.88 -1.31 4.61
C ARG A 163 -2.35 -0.93 4.75
N LEU A 164 -2.67 0.36 4.62
CA LEU A 164 -4.05 0.84 4.61
C LEU A 164 -4.82 0.27 3.42
N ALA A 165 -4.25 0.33 2.22
CA ALA A 165 -4.89 -0.21 1.02
C ALA A 165 -5.13 -1.73 1.15
N ALA A 166 -4.15 -2.49 1.63
CA ALA A 166 -4.25 -3.93 1.85
C ALA A 166 -5.34 -4.29 2.88
N LEU A 167 -5.42 -3.57 3.99
CA LEU A 167 -6.47 -3.80 4.98
C LEU A 167 -7.87 -3.41 4.46
N LEU A 168 -7.96 -2.39 3.61
CA LEU A 168 -9.22 -1.79 3.19
C LEU A 168 -9.73 -2.24 1.81
N HIS A 169 -8.95 -2.97 1.02
CA HIS A 169 -9.28 -3.27 -0.40
C HIS A 169 -10.67 -3.90 -0.58
N ASP A 170 -11.08 -4.71 0.38
CA ASP A 170 -12.27 -5.55 0.31
C ASP A 170 -13.47 -5.06 1.14
N ILE A 171 -13.38 -3.89 1.79
CA ILE A 171 -14.45 -3.39 2.67
C ILE A 171 -15.77 -3.08 1.96
N GLY A 172 -15.77 -3.08 0.62
CA GLY A 172 -16.97 -2.97 -0.20
C GLY A 172 -17.79 -4.26 -0.27
N LYS A 173 -17.22 -5.44 0.02
CA LYS A 173 -17.89 -6.74 -0.13
C LYS A 173 -19.18 -6.85 0.69
N PRO A 174 -19.22 -6.48 1.99
CA PRO A 174 -20.45 -6.60 2.77
C PRO A 174 -21.64 -5.83 2.17
N LYS A 175 -21.40 -4.65 1.58
CA LYS A 175 -22.46 -3.81 0.98
C LYS A 175 -22.86 -4.22 -0.44
N THR A 176 -22.08 -5.07 -1.10
CA THR A 176 -22.29 -5.50 -2.48
C THR A 176 -22.62 -6.98 -2.60
N ARG A 177 -22.78 -7.65 -1.45
CA ARG A 177 -23.16 -9.06 -1.37
C ARG A 177 -24.53 -9.28 -2.00
N ASN A 178 -24.56 -10.07 -3.06
CA ASN A 178 -25.80 -10.53 -3.71
C ASN A 178 -25.81 -12.06 -3.78
N LEU A 179 -26.94 -12.65 -3.39
CA LEU A 179 -27.18 -14.08 -3.56
C LEU A 179 -27.49 -14.38 -5.03
N ILE A 180 -26.86 -15.42 -5.58
CA ILE A 180 -27.08 -15.90 -6.94
C ILE A 180 -27.96 -17.15 -6.86
N GLU A 181 -28.88 -17.29 -7.82
CA GLU A 181 -29.69 -18.48 -7.99
C GLU A 181 -28.80 -19.73 -8.10
N GLY A 182 -29.06 -20.75 -7.28
CA GLY A 182 -28.21 -21.95 -7.16
C GLY A 182 -27.19 -21.93 -6.00
N GLY A 183 -27.28 -20.96 -5.08
CA GLY A 183 -26.53 -20.96 -3.81
C GLY A 183 -25.16 -20.26 -3.86
N GLY A 184 -24.89 -19.50 -4.93
CA GLY A 184 -23.67 -18.70 -5.05
C GLY A 184 -23.78 -17.32 -4.41
N VAL A 185 -22.64 -16.66 -4.19
CA VAL A 185 -22.57 -15.26 -3.76
C VAL A 185 -21.68 -14.46 -4.70
N SER A 186 -22.11 -13.26 -5.05
CA SER A 186 -21.33 -12.29 -5.82
C SER A 186 -21.10 -10.99 -5.06
N PHE A 187 -20.04 -10.28 -5.43
CA PHE A 187 -19.66 -8.97 -4.88
C PHE A 187 -19.33 -8.01 -6.03
N HIS A 188 -20.24 -7.85 -6.98
CA HIS A 188 -20.01 -7.00 -8.14
C HIS A 188 -19.76 -5.55 -7.72
N HIS A 189 -18.74 -4.92 -8.31
CA HIS A 189 -18.37 -3.52 -8.07
C HIS A 189 -17.95 -3.17 -6.64
N HIS A 190 -17.49 -4.16 -5.85
CA HIS A 190 -17.02 -3.91 -4.49
C HIS A 190 -15.78 -3.03 -4.44
N GLU A 191 -14.97 -2.98 -5.50
CA GLU A 191 -13.83 -2.08 -5.64
C GLU A 191 -14.26 -0.60 -5.64
N VAL A 192 -15.36 -0.28 -6.33
CA VAL A 192 -15.89 1.10 -6.38
C VAL A 192 -16.53 1.49 -5.06
N VAL A 193 -17.32 0.58 -4.47
CA VAL A 193 -17.94 0.82 -3.16
C VAL A 193 -16.87 0.91 -2.07
N GLY A 194 -15.89 0.02 -2.11
CA GLY A 194 -14.74 -0.06 -1.20
C GLY A 194 -13.94 1.23 -1.23
N ALA A 195 -13.56 1.73 -2.41
CA ALA A 195 -12.81 2.98 -2.55
C ALA A 195 -13.53 4.16 -1.87
N ARG A 196 -14.85 4.29 -2.10
CA ARG A 196 -15.67 5.32 -1.46
C ARG A 196 -15.76 5.14 0.07
N LEU A 197 -15.86 3.91 0.56
CA LEU A 197 -15.87 3.63 2.00
C LEU A 197 -14.52 3.98 2.63
N SER A 198 -13.41 3.62 1.98
CA SER A 198 -12.04 3.94 2.43
C SER A 198 -11.85 5.44 2.53
N LYS A 199 -12.21 6.19 1.48
CA LYS A 199 -12.17 7.66 1.48
C LYS A 199 -12.95 8.24 2.66
N ASN A 200 -14.19 7.78 2.86
CA ASN A 200 -15.05 8.28 3.94
C ASN A 200 -14.49 7.97 5.33
N ARG A 201 -14.00 6.74 5.55
CA ARG A 201 -13.38 6.34 6.83
C ARG A 201 -12.15 7.17 7.12
N MET A 202 -11.25 7.33 6.15
CA MET A 202 -10.02 8.07 6.35
C MET A 202 -10.26 9.57 6.55
N LYS A 203 -11.26 10.16 5.88
CA LYS A 203 -11.73 11.52 6.18
C LYS A 203 -12.28 11.66 7.60
N ALA A 204 -13.07 10.69 8.06
CA ALA A 204 -13.59 10.68 9.43
C ALA A 204 -12.46 10.59 10.46
N LEU A 205 -11.38 9.86 10.15
CA LEU A 205 -10.15 9.77 10.94
C LEU A 205 -9.17 10.93 10.71
N ARG A 206 -9.52 11.94 9.89
CA ARG A 206 -8.69 13.13 9.63
C ARG A 206 -7.30 12.80 9.05
N PHE A 207 -7.18 11.80 8.19
CA PHE A 207 -5.97 11.65 7.37
C PHE A 207 -5.81 12.83 6.40
N ASP A 208 -4.58 13.07 5.94
CA ASP A 208 -4.29 14.04 4.88
C ASP A 208 -4.84 13.57 3.53
N ASN A 209 -5.07 14.52 2.63
CA ASN A 209 -5.71 14.24 1.33
C ASN A 209 -4.84 13.35 0.43
N GLU A 210 -3.52 13.51 0.48
CA GLU A 210 -2.59 12.72 -0.36
C GLU A 210 -2.68 11.23 -0.01
N THR A 211 -2.62 10.89 1.28
CA THR A 211 -2.79 9.52 1.76
C THR A 211 -4.18 8.98 1.44
N ILE A 212 -5.23 9.79 1.59
CA ILE A 212 -6.62 9.41 1.25
C ILE A 212 -6.74 9.05 -0.23
N ASP A 213 -6.30 9.94 -1.11
CA ASP A 213 -6.45 9.79 -2.55
C ASP A 213 -5.60 8.60 -3.06
N ALA A 214 -4.42 8.37 -2.47
CA ALA A 214 -3.60 7.21 -2.79
C ALA A 214 -4.27 5.88 -2.41
N VAL A 215 -4.78 5.77 -1.17
CA VAL A 215 -5.48 4.56 -0.71
C VAL A 215 -6.77 4.33 -1.50
N GLU A 216 -7.57 5.38 -1.73
CA GLU A 216 -8.78 5.29 -2.55
C GLU A 216 -8.48 4.76 -3.96
N THR A 217 -7.42 5.27 -4.59
CA THR A 217 -7.00 4.84 -5.93
C THR A 217 -6.58 3.38 -5.94
N LEU A 218 -5.75 2.94 -4.98
CA LEU A 218 -5.33 1.55 -4.87
C LEU A 218 -6.51 0.60 -4.65
N VAL A 219 -7.44 0.96 -3.76
CA VAL A 219 -8.65 0.17 -3.51
C VAL A 219 -9.55 0.14 -4.76
N ALA A 220 -9.67 1.23 -5.51
CA ALA A 220 -10.44 1.23 -6.76
C ALA A 220 -9.81 0.36 -7.86
N LEU A 221 -8.49 0.24 -7.87
CA LEU A 221 -7.74 -0.48 -8.90
C LEU A 221 -7.39 -1.93 -8.56
N HIS A 222 -7.61 -2.40 -7.33
CA HIS A 222 -7.08 -3.69 -6.86
C HIS A 222 -7.53 -4.91 -7.71
N LEU A 223 -8.74 -4.88 -8.27
CA LEU A 223 -9.23 -5.95 -9.17
C LEU A 223 -8.78 -5.81 -10.62
N ARG A 224 -8.14 -4.70 -11.01
CA ARG A 224 -7.83 -4.41 -12.42
C ARG A 224 -7.04 -5.53 -13.06
N PHE A 225 -6.11 -6.14 -12.33
CA PHE A 225 -5.33 -7.26 -12.86
C PHE A 225 -6.21 -8.47 -13.20
N HIS A 226 -7.17 -8.79 -12.32
CA HIS A 226 -8.07 -9.93 -12.48
C HIS A 226 -9.15 -9.71 -13.55
N GLY A 227 -9.50 -8.44 -13.84
CA GLY A 227 -10.50 -8.09 -14.84
C GLY A 227 -10.15 -8.43 -16.29
N TYR A 228 -8.88 -8.73 -16.58
CA TYR A 228 -8.43 -9.11 -17.93
C TYR A 228 -8.48 -10.63 -18.21
N GLY A 229 -8.85 -11.45 -17.21
CA GLY A 229 -9.10 -12.89 -17.37
C GLY A 229 -7.87 -13.73 -17.79
N ASP A 230 -8.12 -14.90 -18.40
CA ASP A 230 -7.08 -15.77 -18.99
C ASP A 230 -6.58 -15.28 -20.37
N GLY A 231 -7.02 -14.10 -20.82
CA GLY A 231 -6.64 -13.51 -22.10
C GLY A 231 -5.30 -12.76 -22.02
N GLU A 232 -4.59 -12.69 -23.15
CA GLU A 232 -3.37 -11.88 -23.23
C GLU A 232 -3.68 -10.39 -23.06
N TRP A 233 -2.91 -9.73 -22.19
CA TRP A 233 -2.95 -8.27 -22.09
C TRP A 233 -2.51 -7.64 -23.41
N THR A 234 -3.31 -6.74 -23.98
CA THR A 234 -2.87 -5.93 -25.13
C THR A 234 -1.96 -4.79 -24.66
N ASP A 235 -1.09 -4.26 -25.53
CA ASP A 235 -0.25 -3.10 -25.14
C ASP A 235 -1.10 -1.89 -24.73
N SER A 236 -2.27 -1.69 -25.37
CA SER A 236 -3.22 -0.65 -24.97
C SER A 236 -3.80 -0.87 -23.58
N ALA A 237 -4.03 -2.13 -23.18
CA ALA A 237 -4.46 -2.47 -21.83
C ALA A 237 -3.35 -2.23 -20.80
N VAL A 238 -2.10 -2.60 -21.14
CA VAL A 238 -0.93 -2.37 -20.28
C VAL A 238 -0.72 -0.87 -20.06
N ARG A 239 -0.72 -0.06 -21.13
CA ARG A 239 -0.61 1.41 -21.03
C ARG A 239 -1.71 2.03 -20.18
N ARG A 240 -2.95 1.53 -20.32
CA ARG A 240 -4.08 2.00 -19.51
C ARG A 240 -3.86 1.68 -18.03
N TYR A 241 -3.41 0.48 -17.71
CA TYR A 241 -3.12 0.06 -16.34
C TYR A 241 -2.03 0.93 -15.70
N VAL A 242 -0.93 1.16 -16.40
CA VAL A 242 0.17 2.05 -15.96
C VAL A 242 -0.34 3.47 -15.75
N ARG A 243 -1.06 4.03 -16.72
CA ARG A 243 -1.58 5.40 -16.64
C ARG A 243 -2.61 5.58 -15.52
N ASP A 244 -3.53 4.62 -15.35
CA ASP A 244 -4.55 4.68 -14.31
C ASP A 244 -3.91 4.58 -12.91
N ALA A 245 -2.81 3.82 -12.75
CA ALA A 245 -2.07 3.71 -11.49
C ALA A 245 -1.13 4.90 -11.23
N GLY A 246 -0.54 5.50 -12.28
CA GLY A 246 0.40 6.61 -12.16
C GLY A 246 1.57 6.29 -11.22
N ASP A 247 1.86 7.21 -10.30
CA ASP A 247 2.95 7.08 -9.31
C ASP A 247 2.72 5.92 -8.31
N LEU A 248 1.50 5.39 -8.23
CA LEU A 248 1.13 4.27 -7.36
C LEU A 248 1.30 2.90 -8.03
N LEU A 249 1.92 2.84 -9.22
CA LEU A 249 2.10 1.58 -9.96
C LEU A 249 2.79 0.50 -9.12
N THR A 250 3.88 0.85 -8.43
CA THR A 250 4.60 -0.11 -7.57
C THR A 250 3.74 -0.54 -6.37
N HIS A 251 2.97 0.36 -5.76
CA HIS A 251 2.02 0.01 -4.70
C HIS A 251 0.94 -0.94 -5.22
N LEU A 252 0.43 -0.71 -6.42
CA LEU A 252 -0.57 -1.57 -7.05
C LEU A 252 0.02 -2.95 -7.36
N HIS A 253 1.30 -3.03 -7.75
CA HIS A 253 2.02 -4.29 -7.89
C HIS A 253 2.10 -5.08 -6.59
N VAL A 254 2.47 -4.41 -5.49
CA VAL A 254 2.51 -5.03 -4.16
C VAL A 254 1.12 -5.51 -3.74
N LEU A 255 0.10 -4.66 -3.88
CA LEU A 255 -1.26 -4.98 -3.46
C LEU A 255 -1.81 -6.18 -4.24
N THR A 256 -1.65 -6.19 -5.56
CA THR A 256 -2.18 -7.26 -6.41
C THR A 256 -1.51 -8.61 -6.11
N ARG A 257 -0.19 -8.60 -5.85
CA ARG A 257 0.53 -9.81 -5.47
C ARG A 257 0.10 -10.31 -4.09
N ALA A 258 -0.08 -9.40 -3.13
CA ALA A 258 -0.54 -9.71 -1.79
C ALA A 258 -2.00 -10.19 -1.73
N ASP A 259 -2.83 -9.81 -2.70
CA ASP A 259 -4.23 -10.28 -2.79
C ASP A 259 -4.32 -11.77 -3.23
N CYS A 260 -3.22 -12.33 -3.75
CA CYS A 260 -3.13 -13.72 -4.15
C CYS A 260 -3.02 -14.69 -2.95
N THR A 261 -4.12 -14.87 -2.22
CA THR A 261 -4.17 -15.69 -0.99
C THR A 261 -4.49 -17.18 -1.22
N THR A 262 -4.32 -17.70 -2.43
CA THR A 262 -4.66 -19.10 -2.71
C THR A 262 -3.69 -20.08 -2.03
N ARG A 263 -4.24 -21.06 -1.30
CA ARG A 263 -3.45 -22.16 -0.70
C ARG A 263 -2.95 -23.18 -1.73
N ASN A 264 -3.38 -23.10 -2.99
CA ASN A 264 -2.94 -24.00 -4.04
C ASN A 264 -1.65 -23.46 -4.67
N ALA A 265 -0.51 -24.07 -4.33
CA ALA A 265 0.81 -23.67 -4.80
C ALA A 265 0.89 -23.53 -6.33
N LYS A 266 0.33 -24.49 -7.10
CA LYS A 266 0.33 -24.42 -8.57
C LYS A 266 -0.44 -23.21 -9.10
N LYS A 267 -1.55 -22.86 -8.46
CA LYS A 267 -2.36 -21.70 -8.85
C LYS A 267 -1.66 -20.39 -8.49
N ALA A 268 -1.03 -20.34 -7.31
CA ALA A 268 -0.22 -19.21 -6.88
C ALA A 268 0.97 -18.98 -7.84
N ASP A 269 1.73 -20.03 -8.16
CA ASP A 269 2.87 -19.95 -9.08
C ASP A 269 2.46 -19.46 -10.47
N ARG A 270 1.31 -19.94 -10.98
CA ARG A 270 0.80 -19.50 -12.28
C ARG A 270 0.43 -18.01 -12.27
N LEU A 271 -0.24 -17.54 -11.21
CA LEU A 271 -0.59 -16.13 -11.06
C LEU A 271 0.67 -15.26 -10.93
N ALA A 272 1.64 -15.70 -10.13
CA ALA A 272 2.92 -15.02 -9.97
C ALA A 272 3.64 -14.87 -11.32
N ARG A 273 3.80 -15.96 -12.10
CA ARG A 273 4.42 -15.90 -13.43
C ARG A 273 3.66 -14.99 -14.41
N THR A 274 2.33 -15.01 -14.35
CA THR A 274 1.50 -14.13 -15.19
C THR A 274 1.75 -12.66 -14.85
N TYR A 275 1.86 -12.36 -13.55
CA TYR A 275 2.15 -11.01 -13.06
C TYR A 275 3.58 -10.57 -13.38
N ASP A 276 4.58 -11.45 -13.24
CA ASP A 276 5.97 -11.20 -13.65
C ASP A 276 6.04 -10.84 -15.15
N GLY A 277 5.28 -11.55 -15.99
CA GLY A 277 5.17 -11.25 -17.42
C GLY A 277 4.55 -9.87 -17.70
N LEU A 278 3.56 -9.45 -16.91
CA LEU A 278 2.97 -8.12 -17.01
C LEU A 278 3.99 -7.03 -16.64
N GLU A 279 4.71 -7.18 -15.53
CA GLU A 279 5.75 -6.21 -15.11
C GLU A 279 6.88 -6.11 -16.15
N ALA A 280 7.34 -7.24 -16.70
CA ALA A 280 8.33 -7.25 -17.77
C ALA A 280 7.83 -6.52 -19.04
N ARG A 281 6.56 -6.70 -19.39
CA ARG A 281 5.95 -6.01 -20.53
C ARG A 281 5.78 -4.52 -20.28
N ILE A 282 5.45 -4.10 -19.06
CA ILE A 282 5.42 -2.70 -18.66
C ILE A 282 6.80 -2.07 -18.84
N ALA A 283 7.85 -2.72 -18.33
CA ALA A 283 9.22 -2.23 -18.45
C ALA A 283 9.65 -2.09 -19.92
N LYS A 284 9.38 -3.11 -20.74
CA LYS A 284 9.67 -3.09 -22.17
C LYS A 284 8.95 -1.95 -22.90
N LEU A 285 7.64 -1.79 -22.69
CA LEU A 285 6.87 -0.72 -23.34
C LEU A 285 7.33 0.66 -22.89
N SER A 286 7.67 0.82 -21.60
CA SER A 286 8.22 2.07 -21.09
C SER A 286 9.57 2.40 -21.73
N GLU A 287 10.45 1.43 -21.90
CA GLU A 287 11.74 1.61 -22.58
C GLU A 287 11.55 1.99 -24.05
N GLU A 288 10.68 1.27 -24.77
CA GLU A 288 10.33 1.59 -26.17
C GLU A 288 9.77 3.02 -26.30
N GLU A 289 8.92 3.44 -25.36
CA GLU A 289 8.34 4.77 -25.34
C GLU A 289 9.39 5.86 -25.04
N GLU A 290 10.28 5.63 -24.08
CA GLU A 290 11.38 6.57 -23.81
C GLU A 290 12.32 6.69 -25.00
N LEU A 291 12.70 5.58 -25.64
CA LEU A 291 13.46 5.59 -26.89
C LEU A 291 12.74 6.35 -28.00
N SER A 292 11.41 6.18 -28.11
CA SER A 292 10.60 6.89 -29.12
C SER A 292 10.46 8.39 -28.87
N LYS A 293 10.67 8.87 -27.64
CA LYS A 293 10.67 10.30 -27.27
C LYS A 293 12.00 10.98 -27.56
N ILE A 294 13.09 10.20 -27.71
CA ILE A 294 14.38 10.75 -28.13
C ILE A 294 14.18 11.43 -29.50
N ARG A 295 14.69 12.65 -29.60
CA ARG A 295 14.72 13.44 -30.81
C ARG A 295 16.18 13.81 -31.10
N PRO A 296 16.58 13.91 -32.37
CA PRO A 296 17.87 14.47 -32.72
C PRO A 296 18.01 15.91 -32.18
N ASP A 297 19.24 16.36 -31.98
CA ASP A 297 19.54 17.74 -31.52
C ASP A 297 19.16 18.83 -32.54
N LEU A 298 18.88 18.45 -33.79
CA LEU A 298 18.42 19.33 -34.86
C LEU A 298 17.12 18.81 -35.46
N ASP A 299 16.17 19.70 -35.73
CA ASP A 299 14.93 19.37 -36.42
C ASP A 299 15.09 19.40 -37.96
N GLY A 300 14.06 18.93 -38.66
CA GLY A 300 14.08 18.88 -40.12
C GLY A 300 14.21 20.25 -40.78
N ALA A 301 13.73 21.32 -40.15
CA ALA A 301 13.85 22.68 -40.68
C ALA A 301 15.28 23.20 -40.56
N GLN A 302 15.93 22.96 -39.42
CA GLN A 302 17.35 23.25 -39.20
C GLN A 302 18.22 22.47 -40.18
N VAL A 303 17.97 21.16 -40.37
CA VAL A 303 18.70 20.34 -41.35
C VAL A 303 18.57 20.90 -42.77
N MET A 304 17.37 21.25 -43.21
CA MET A 304 17.14 21.84 -44.53
C MET A 304 17.88 23.17 -44.70
N SER A 305 17.86 24.02 -43.68
CA SER A 305 18.53 25.32 -43.68
C SER A 305 20.06 25.18 -43.73
N LEU A 306 20.63 24.34 -42.86
CA LEU A 306 22.07 24.13 -42.75
C LEU A 306 22.68 23.47 -43.99
N LEU A 307 21.95 22.51 -44.60
CA LEU A 307 22.43 21.78 -45.78
C LEU A 307 22.05 22.44 -47.10
N GLY A 308 21.18 23.46 -47.09
CA GLY A 308 20.68 24.15 -48.27
C GLY A 308 19.85 23.24 -49.20
N ILE A 309 19.11 22.29 -48.62
CA ILE A 309 18.31 21.29 -49.38
C ILE A 309 16.81 21.51 -49.18
N LYS A 310 16.04 21.16 -50.22
CA LYS A 310 14.57 21.14 -50.17
C LYS A 310 14.05 19.86 -49.49
N PRO A 311 12.78 19.82 -49.06
CA PRO A 311 12.16 18.61 -48.51
C PRO A 311 12.36 17.42 -49.46
N SER A 312 13.08 16.40 -48.99
CA SER A 312 13.51 15.26 -49.80
C SER A 312 13.92 14.09 -48.90
N ALA A 313 14.11 12.90 -49.49
CA ALA A 313 14.56 11.70 -48.77
C ALA A 313 15.91 11.90 -48.06
N ASP A 314 16.74 12.85 -48.52
CA ASP A 314 18.04 13.14 -47.89
C ASP A 314 17.90 13.89 -46.56
N VAL A 315 16.80 14.62 -46.34
CA VAL A 315 16.47 15.20 -45.03
C VAL A 315 16.20 14.08 -44.01
N GLY A 316 15.47 13.03 -44.43
CA GLY A 316 15.22 11.86 -43.60
C GLY A 316 16.54 11.17 -43.18
N LYS A 317 17.43 10.89 -44.15
CA LYS A 317 18.73 10.26 -43.86
C LYS A 317 19.63 11.11 -42.95
N ALA A 318 19.54 12.43 -43.06
CA ALA A 318 20.28 13.35 -42.19
C ALA A 318 19.73 13.32 -40.75
N LEU A 319 18.41 13.27 -40.59
CA LEU A 319 17.77 13.09 -39.29
C LEU A 319 18.08 11.71 -38.68
N ASP A 320 18.12 10.65 -39.50
CA ASP A 320 18.52 9.31 -39.07
C ASP A 320 19.97 9.30 -38.56
N PHE A 321 20.91 9.89 -39.30
CA PHE A 321 22.31 10.04 -38.87
C PHE A 321 22.42 10.82 -37.55
N LEU A 322 21.70 11.94 -37.43
CA LEU A 322 21.69 12.73 -36.19
C LEU A 322 21.05 11.98 -35.02
N MET A 323 20.07 11.10 -35.30
CA MET A 323 19.49 10.23 -34.29
C MET A 323 20.49 9.16 -33.82
N GLU A 324 21.23 8.52 -34.74
CA GLU A 324 22.29 7.57 -34.39
C GLU A 324 23.36 8.24 -33.53
N LEU A 325 23.79 9.44 -33.91
CA LEU A 325 24.77 10.23 -33.16
C LEU A 325 24.25 10.61 -31.76
N ARG A 326 22.96 10.93 -31.65
CA ARG A 326 22.25 11.18 -30.39
C ARG A 326 22.17 9.94 -29.50
N MET A 327 22.00 8.75 -30.08
CA MET A 327 21.95 7.48 -29.36
C MET A 327 23.34 7.06 -28.86
N GLU A 328 24.40 7.29 -29.64
CA GLU A 328 25.77 6.88 -29.30
C GLU A 328 26.44 7.78 -28.25
N HIS A 329 26.20 9.10 -28.33
CA HIS A 329 26.92 10.08 -27.50
C HIS A 329 26.02 10.87 -26.55
N GLY A 330 24.70 10.68 -26.59
CA GLY A 330 23.72 11.50 -25.87
C GLY A 330 23.66 12.94 -26.37
N PRO A 331 23.04 13.87 -25.61
CA PRO A 331 23.61 15.16 -25.26
C PRO A 331 24.48 16.06 -26.15
N LEU A 332 24.51 16.07 -27.49
CA LEU A 332 25.59 16.80 -28.17
C LEU A 332 25.45 18.33 -28.17
N GLY A 333 24.21 18.83 -28.17
CA GLY A 333 23.92 20.25 -28.34
C GLY A 333 24.02 20.71 -29.80
N GLU A 334 23.32 21.80 -30.11
CA GLU A 334 23.08 22.28 -31.49
C GLU A 334 24.38 22.54 -32.27
N GLU A 335 25.40 23.13 -31.63
CA GLU A 335 26.66 23.50 -32.27
C GLU A 335 27.45 22.28 -32.74
N ARG A 336 27.61 21.28 -31.85
CA ARG A 336 28.35 20.06 -32.17
C ARG A 336 27.56 19.20 -33.16
N ALA A 337 26.24 19.07 -32.98
CA ALA A 337 25.38 18.35 -33.93
C ALA A 337 25.45 18.96 -35.34
N THR A 338 25.52 20.29 -35.45
CA THR A 338 25.68 21.00 -36.73
C THR A 338 27.01 20.67 -37.40
N GLN A 339 28.11 20.65 -36.63
CA GLN A 339 29.43 20.33 -37.17
C GLN A 339 29.48 18.91 -37.73
N GLU A 340 28.97 17.94 -36.98
CA GLU A 340 28.93 16.53 -37.37
C GLU A 340 28.01 16.31 -38.59
N LEU A 341 26.84 16.97 -38.62
CA LEU A 341 25.94 16.94 -39.77
C LEU A 341 26.62 17.42 -41.06
N LEU A 342 27.34 18.55 -40.99
CA LEU A 342 28.03 19.13 -42.15
C LEU A 342 29.20 18.25 -42.61
N GLN A 343 29.92 17.62 -41.67
CA GLN A 343 31.01 16.69 -42.01
C GLN A 343 30.46 15.45 -42.72
N TRP A 344 29.43 14.82 -42.14
CA TRP A 344 28.75 13.67 -42.73
C TRP A 344 28.20 13.97 -44.13
N TRP A 345 27.57 15.14 -44.30
CA TRP A 345 27.00 15.54 -45.59
C TRP A 345 28.07 15.76 -46.67
N LYS A 346 29.22 16.34 -46.31
CA LYS A 346 30.35 16.54 -47.24
C LYS A 346 30.94 15.22 -47.70
N ALA A 347 31.17 14.28 -46.77
CA ALA A 347 31.69 12.94 -47.09
C ALA A 347 30.75 12.17 -48.04
N ARG A 348 29.45 12.41 -47.95
CA ARG A 348 28.44 11.77 -48.80
C ARG A 348 28.37 12.34 -50.23
N ARG A 349 28.76 13.61 -50.43
CA ARG A 349 28.76 14.29 -51.75
C ARG A 349 30.08 14.13 -52.51
N HIS A 350 31.16 13.78 -51.81
CA HIS A 350 32.48 13.49 -52.39
C HIS A 350 32.96 12.14 -51.85
N PRO A 351 32.43 11.01 -52.38
CA PRO A 351 32.78 9.67 -51.92
C PRO A 351 34.26 9.31 -52.15
#